data_AF-A0AA46NYX7-F1
#
_entry.id   AF-A0AA46NYX7-F1
#
_cell.length_a   1.000
_cell.length_b   1.000
_cell.length_c   1.000
_cell.angle_alpha   90.00
_cell.angle_beta   90.00
_cell.angle_gamma   90.00
#
_symmetry.space_group_name_H-M   'P 1'
#
loop_
_entity.id
_entity.type
_entity.pdbx_description
1 polymer ?
#
loop_
_entity_poly.entity_id
_entity_poly.type
_entity_poly.pdbx_seq_one_letter_code
_entity_poly.pdbx_strand_id
1 'polypeptide(L)'
;MHDERPENRRRIVAAFARTPPIRQAHLFTAPIAGRPHRQVRDQLLAALAVHSAELGARRILVESCAQDKQDLAALTGALAHIGALETVRAMVDRPHAHELLWAADLIAYAYTAGGQLRRAIDSLVTVHRVP
;
A
#
# COMPACT_ATOMS: atom_id res chain seq x y z
N MET A 1 -0.88 -3.08 13.69
CA MET A 1 -0.76 -1.62 13.96
C MET A 1 -2.02 -1.07 14.64
N HIS A 2 -3.22 -1.50 14.21
CA HIS A 2 -4.50 -1.00 14.70
C HIS A 2 -4.74 -1.11 16.22
N ASP A 3 -4.27 -2.17 16.88
CA ASP A 3 -4.46 -2.39 18.33
C ASP A 3 -3.28 -1.93 19.22
N GLU A 4 -2.25 -1.32 18.61
CA GLU A 4 -1.04 -0.95 19.35
C GLU A 4 -1.21 0.38 20.11
N ARG A 5 -0.61 0.51 21.30
CA ARG A 5 -0.64 1.77 22.06
C ARG A 5 0.14 2.88 21.34
N PRO A 6 -0.30 4.16 21.39
CA PRO A 6 0.32 5.24 20.63
C PRO A 6 1.84 5.41 20.84
N GLU A 7 2.33 5.23 22.07
CA GLU A 7 3.75 5.33 22.40
C GLU A 7 4.58 4.21 21.77
N ASN A 8 4.03 2.99 21.74
CA ASN A 8 4.66 1.85 21.08
C ASN A 8 4.71 2.06 19.57
N ARG A 9 3.68 2.65 18.95
CA ARG A 9 3.68 2.96 17.51
C ARG A 9 4.85 3.88 17.12
N ARG A 10 5.14 4.91 17.91
CA ARG A 10 6.27 5.81 17.64
C ARG A 10 7.61 5.07 17.71
N ARG A 11 7.81 4.24 18.73
CA ARG A 11 9.03 3.41 18.90
C ARG A 11 9.21 2.44 17.73
N ILE A 12 8.13 1.83 17.28
CA ILE A 12 8.09 0.90 16.16
C ILE A 12 8.46 1.61 14.85
N VAL A 13 7.84 2.76 14.54
CA VAL A 13 8.17 3.54 13.33
C VAL A 13 9.65 3.96 13.35
N ALA A 14 10.15 4.41 14.49
CA ALA A 14 11.56 4.79 14.61
C ALA A 14 12.51 3.59 14.43
N ALA A 15 12.16 2.41 14.93
CA ALA A 15 12.95 1.19 14.72
C ALA A 15 12.94 0.76 13.24
N PHE A 16 11.76 0.78 12.61
CA PHE A 16 11.59 0.50 11.20
C PHE A 16 12.43 1.43 10.32
N ALA A 17 12.39 2.74 10.58
CA ALA A 17 13.15 3.72 9.81
C ALA A 17 14.68 3.57 9.93
N ARG A 18 15.17 3.11 11.09
CA ARG A 18 16.63 2.90 11.29
C ARG A 18 17.16 1.66 10.58
N THR A 19 16.34 0.64 10.43
CA THR A 19 16.73 -0.63 9.79
C THR A 19 15.58 -1.10 8.92
N PRO A 20 15.37 -0.43 7.77
CA PRO A 20 14.20 -0.69 6.96
C PRO A 20 14.28 -2.10 6.34
N PRO A 21 13.28 -2.97 6.60
CA PRO A 21 13.23 -4.30 5.99
C PRO A 21 12.81 -4.24 4.50
N ILE A 22 12.52 -3.04 3.99
CA ILE A 22 12.12 -2.77 2.61
C ILE A 22 13.10 -1.80 1.97
N ARG A 23 13.29 -1.92 0.66
CA ARG A 23 14.14 -0.98 -0.11
C ARG A 23 13.44 0.33 -0.44
N GLN A 24 12.14 0.25 -0.74
CA GLN A 24 11.34 1.39 -1.19
C GLN A 24 9.88 1.19 -0.79
N ALA A 25 9.16 2.29 -0.60
CA ALA A 25 7.73 2.33 -0.37
C ALA A 25 7.07 3.31 -1.35
N HIS A 26 5.96 2.91 -1.95
CA HIS A 26 5.21 3.71 -2.90
C HIS A 26 3.81 3.94 -2.34
N LEU A 27 3.45 5.20 -2.11
CA LEU A 27 2.18 5.58 -1.49
C LEU A 27 1.30 6.29 -2.51
N PHE A 28 0.17 5.68 -2.84
CA PHE A 28 -0.80 6.22 -3.78
C PHE A 28 -1.89 6.99 -3.02
N THR A 29 -2.15 8.22 -3.42
CA THR A 29 -3.18 9.09 -2.82
C THR A 29 -4.11 9.65 -3.88
N ALA A 30 -5.38 9.81 -3.54
CA ALA A 30 -6.38 10.46 -4.37
C ALA A 30 -7.38 11.19 -3.48
N PRO A 31 -7.89 12.37 -3.89
CA PRO A 31 -8.91 13.07 -3.12
C PRO A 31 -10.24 12.33 -3.17
N ILE A 32 -11.00 12.30 -2.07
CA ILE A 32 -12.37 11.77 -2.09
C ILE A 32 -13.28 12.72 -2.88
N ALA A 33 -13.23 14.03 -2.61
CA ALA A 33 -13.93 15.07 -3.38
C ALA A 33 -15.40 14.75 -3.75
N GLY A 34 -16.16 14.14 -2.83
CA GLY A 34 -17.56 13.75 -3.04
C GLY A 34 -17.76 12.45 -3.84
N ARG A 35 -16.68 11.81 -4.31
CA ARG A 35 -16.71 10.52 -5.00
C ARG A 35 -16.93 9.38 -4.00
N PRO A 36 -17.61 8.28 -4.38
CA PRO A 36 -17.70 7.10 -3.56
C PRO A 36 -16.31 6.53 -3.19
N HIS A 37 -16.13 6.15 -1.91
CA HIS A 37 -14.85 5.60 -1.43
C HIS A 37 -14.39 4.39 -2.26
N ARG A 38 -15.34 3.55 -2.71
CA ARG A 38 -15.05 2.39 -3.56
C ARG A 38 -14.36 2.79 -4.86
N GLN A 39 -14.91 3.78 -5.55
CA GLN A 39 -14.37 4.25 -6.82
C GLN A 39 -12.93 4.75 -6.67
N VAL A 40 -12.67 5.53 -5.60
CA VAL A 40 -11.32 6.04 -5.32
C VAL A 40 -10.36 4.90 -4.97
N ARG A 41 -10.81 3.90 -4.19
CA ARG A 41 -10.01 2.70 -3.90
C ARG A 41 -9.66 1.93 -5.17
N ASP A 42 -10.61 1.74 -6.09
CA ASP A 42 -10.37 1.06 -7.37
C ASP A 42 -9.32 1.78 -8.22
N GLN A 43 -9.39 3.10 -8.29
CA GLN A 43 -8.39 3.93 -8.97
C GLN A 43 -6.99 3.78 -8.35
N LEU A 44 -6.90 3.80 -7.02
CA LEU A 44 -5.64 3.64 -6.30
C LEU A 44 -5.04 2.24 -6.51
N LEU A 45 -5.87 1.19 -6.44
CA LEU A 45 -5.43 -0.19 -6.70
C LEU A 45 -4.97 -0.36 -8.15
N ALA A 46 -5.70 0.20 -9.12
CA ALA A 46 -5.31 0.17 -10.52
C ALA A 46 -3.94 0.84 -10.76
N ALA A 47 -3.74 2.04 -10.21
CA ALA A 47 -2.46 2.75 -10.30
C ALA A 47 -1.31 1.96 -9.64
N LEU A 48 -1.57 1.37 -8.46
CA LEU A 48 -0.61 0.50 -7.77
C LEU A 48 -0.24 -0.72 -8.63
N ALA A 49 -1.21 -1.36 -9.27
CA ALA A 49 -0.99 -2.53 -10.10
C ALA A 49 -0.09 -2.22 -11.31
N VAL A 50 -0.42 -1.15 -12.03
CA VAL A 50 0.38 -0.69 -13.18
C VAL A 50 1.81 -0.37 -12.74
N HIS A 51 1.96 0.42 -11.68
CA HIS A 51 3.28 0.79 -11.20
C HIS A 51 4.09 -0.41 -10.70
N SER A 52 3.44 -1.37 -10.05
CA SER A 52 4.10 -2.61 -9.60
C SER A 52 4.63 -3.40 -10.79
N ALA A 53 3.89 -3.48 -11.89
CA ALA A 53 4.33 -4.13 -13.11
C ALA A 53 5.52 -3.41 -13.76
N GLU A 54 5.50 -2.07 -13.82
CA GLU A 54 6.61 -1.24 -14.31
C GLU A 54 7.89 -1.44 -13.51
N LEU A 55 7.77 -1.61 -12.18
CA LEU A 55 8.88 -1.94 -11.30
C LEU A 55 9.37 -3.40 -11.44
N GLY A 56 8.74 -4.21 -12.28
CA GLY A 56 9.07 -5.62 -12.49
C GLY A 56 8.64 -6.54 -11.34
N ALA A 57 7.66 -6.12 -10.52
CA ALA A 57 7.12 -6.96 -9.47
C ALA A 57 6.40 -8.18 -10.08
N ARG A 58 6.61 -9.36 -9.51
CA ARG A 58 5.94 -10.60 -9.96
C ARG A 58 4.69 -10.94 -9.16
N ARG A 59 4.53 -10.31 -7.99
CA ARG A 59 3.42 -10.57 -7.07
C ARG A 59 2.98 -9.28 -6.41
N ILE A 60 1.67 -9.14 -6.25
CA ILE A 60 1.03 -8.10 -5.46
C ILE A 60 0.22 -8.82 -4.37
N LEU A 61 0.51 -8.51 -3.12
CA LEU A 61 -0.21 -9.03 -1.95
C LEU A 61 -1.07 -7.91 -1.38
N VAL A 62 -2.35 -8.18 -1.17
CA VAL A 62 -3.29 -7.28 -0.49
C VAL A 62 -3.81 -7.95 0.77
N GLU A 63 -3.89 -7.19 1.85
CA GLU A 63 -4.50 -7.68 3.09
C GLU A 63 -6.01 -7.88 2.91
N SER A 64 -6.50 -9.04 3.36
CA SER A 64 -7.91 -9.44 3.27
C SER A 64 -8.82 -8.52 4.09
N CYS A 65 -9.94 -8.16 3.47
CA CYS A 65 -11.01 -7.34 4.03
C CYS A 65 -12.38 -7.76 3.46
N ALA A 66 -13.44 -7.06 3.84
CA ALA A 66 -14.79 -7.33 3.32
C ALA A 66 -14.95 -7.07 1.80
N GLN A 67 -13.91 -6.55 1.12
CA GLN A 67 -13.96 -6.12 -0.27
C GLN A 67 -12.98 -6.87 -1.20
N ASP A 68 -12.47 -8.03 -0.77
CA ASP A 68 -11.44 -8.80 -1.46
C ASP A 68 -11.71 -9.05 -2.94
N LYS A 69 -12.95 -9.44 -3.26
CA LYS A 69 -13.34 -9.75 -4.65
C LYS A 69 -13.19 -8.54 -5.55
N GLN A 70 -13.67 -7.39 -5.08
CA GLN A 70 -13.63 -6.18 -5.87
C GLN A 70 -12.19 -5.65 -5.95
N ASP A 71 -11.40 -5.77 -4.88
CA ASP A 71 -9.99 -5.34 -4.88
C ASP A 71 -9.14 -6.16 -5.85
N LEU A 72 -9.34 -7.48 -5.87
CA LEU A 72 -8.73 -8.36 -6.87
C LEU A 72 -9.20 -8.00 -8.28
N ALA A 73 -10.47 -7.67 -8.48
CA ALA A 73 -10.98 -7.27 -9.79
C ALA A 73 -10.33 -5.97 -10.29
N ALA A 74 -10.14 -4.97 -9.41
CA ALA A 74 -9.47 -3.72 -9.77
C ALA A 74 -8.00 -3.95 -10.17
N LEU A 75 -7.26 -4.75 -9.38
CA LEU A 75 -5.87 -5.09 -9.68
C LEU A 75 -5.74 -5.88 -10.98
N THR A 76 -6.49 -6.97 -11.11
CA THR A 76 -6.40 -7.85 -12.29
C THR A 76 -6.92 -7.17 -13.55
N GLY A 77 -7.95 -6.33 -13.45
CA GLY A 77 -8.42 -5.51 -14.57
C GLY A 77 -7.35 -4.53 -15.07
N ALA A 78 -6.65 -3.84 -14.16
CA ALA A 78 -5.56 -2.94 -14.52
C ALA A 78 -4.37 -3.70 -15.14
N LEU A 79 -3.98 -4.85 -14.57
CA LEU A 79 -2.92 -5.69 -15.14
C LEU A 79 -3.31 -6.23 -16.52
N ALA A 80 -4.58 -6.60 -16.73
CA ALA A 80 -5.08 -7.06 -18.02
C ALA A 80 -4.95 -5.96 -19.08
N HIS A 81 -5.31 -4.73 -18.72
CA HIS A 81 -5.26 -3.58 -19.62
C HIS A 81 -3.85 -3.31 -20.17
N ILE A 82 -2.81 -3.56 -19.37
CA ILE A 82 -1.41 -3.40 -19.78
C ILE A 82 -0.75 -4.72 -20.24
N GLY A 83 -1.50 -5.82 -20.36
CA GLY A 83 -0.99 -7.12 -20.82
C GLY A 83 -0.08 -7.84 -19.81
N ALA A 84 -0.18 -7.53 -18.52
CA ALA A 84 0.73 -8.02 -17.48
C ALA A 84 0.21 -9.23 -16.66
N LEU A 85 -1.00 -9.72 -16.91
CA LEU A 85 -1.64 -10.80 -16.13
C LEU A 85 -0.81 -12.08 -16.01
N GLU A 86 -0.08 -12.45 -17.06
CA GLU A 86 0.76 -13.65 -17.07
C GLU A 86 2.07 -13.49 -16.27
N THR A 87 2.46 -12.24 -16.00
CA THR A 87 3.76 -11.92 -15.38
C THR A 87 3.62 -11.46 -13.92
N VAL A 88 2.46 -10.90 -13.56
CA VAL A 88 2.20 -10.33 -12.23
C VAL A 88 0.97 -10.99 -11.62
N ARG A 89 1.16 -11.69 -10.50
CA ARG A 89 0.06 -12.32 -9.78
C ARG A 89 -0.45 -11.44 -8.64
N ALA A 90 -1.70 -11.00 -8.72
CA ALA A 90 -2.40 -10.37 -7.61
C ALA A 90 -3.03 -11.42 -6.69
N MET A 91 -2.85 -11.27 -5.39
CA MET A 91 -3.38 -12.19 -4.38
C MET A 91 -3.86 -11.42 -3.15
N VAL A 92 -4.84 -11.99 -2.47
CA VAL A 92 -5.26 -11.55 -1.15
C VAL A 92 -4.72 -12.54 -0.11
N ASP A 93 -4.21 -12.01 1.00
CA ASP A 93 -3.72 -12.82 2.11
C ASP A 93 -4.30 -12.35 3.45
N ARG A 94 -4.28 -13.23 4.44
CA ARG A 94 -4.85 -12.94 5.76
C ARG A 94 -4.07 -11.80 6.43
N PRO A 95 -4.73 -11.00 7.28
CA PRO A 95 -4.05 -10.03 8.10
C PRO A 95 -2.89 -10.66 8.87
N HIS A 96 -1.77 -9.94 8.92
CA HIS A 96 -0.55 -10.35 9.62
C HIS A 96 0.13 -11.64 9.10
N ALA A 97 -0.31 -12.21 7.99
CA ALA A 97 0.31 -13.41 7.41
C ALA A 97 1.69 -13.12 6.80
N HIS A 98 1.95 -11.86 6.41
CA HIS A 98 3.17 -11.47 5.74
C HIS A 98 3.74 -10.14 6.30
N GLU A 99 5.04 -10.11 6.58
CA GLU A 99 5.74 -8.95 7.16
C GLU A 99 5.60 -7.67 6.30
N LEU A 100 5.52 -7.84 4.98
CA LEU A 100 5.33 -6.73 4.03
C LEU A 100 3.96 -6.05 4.15
N LEU A 101 2.90 -6.78 4.54
CA LEU A 101 1.59 -6.17 4.79
C LEU A 101 1.67 -5.23 6.00
N TRP A 102 2.38 -5.67 7.05
CA TRP A 102 2.62 -4.84 8.23
C TRP A 102 3.50 -3.60 7.92
N ALA A 103 4.51 -3.75 7.05
CA ALA A 103 5.32 -2.63 6.60
C ALA A 103 4.48 -1.57 5.86
N ALA A 104 3.54 -2.00 5.00
CA ALA A 104 2.63 -1.11 4.30
C ALA A 104 1.73 -0.32 5.29
N ASP A 105 1.16 -0.99 6.28
CA ASP A 105 0.36 -0.35 7.33
C ASP A 105 1.14 0.70 8.13
N LEU A 106 2.39 0.36 8.49
CA LEU A 106 3.26 1.26 9.25
C LEU A 106 3.56 2.52 8.44
N ILE A 107 3.90 2.37 7.16
CA ILE A 107 4.16 3.49 6.25
C ILE A 107 2.90 4.37 6.10
N ALA A 108 1.74 3.77 5.85
CA ALA A 108 0.48 4.49 5.70
C ALA A 108 0.12 5.27 6.98
N TYR A 109 0.30 4.65 8.15
CA TYR A 109 0.10 5.31 9.44
C TYR A 109 1.07 6.47 9.66
N ALA A 110 2.37 6.25 9.50
CA ALA A 110 3.36 7.31 9.73
C ALA A 110 3.16 8.49 8.78
N TYR A 111 2.79 8.23 7.53
CA TYR A 111 2.47 9.27 6.55
C TYR A 111 1.24 10.09 6.96
N THR A 112 0.15 9.43 7.36
CA THR A 112 -1.11 10.09 7.76
C THR A 112 -1.02 10.80 9.11
N ALA A 113 -0.26 10.26 10.05
CA ALA A 113 0.01 10.91 11.34
C ALA A 113 0.83 12.19 11.22
N GLY A 114 1.66 12.31 10.17
CA GLY A 114 2.43 13.52 9.87
C GLY A 114 3.57 13.79 10.87
N GLY A 115 4.00 15.05 10.91
CA GLY A 115 5.03 15.53 11.86
C GLY A 115 6.33 14.74 11.80
N GLN A 116 6.85 14.36 12.96
CA GLN A 116 8.10 13.60 13.08
C GLN A 116 7.98 12.18 12.50
N LEU A 117 6.81 11.56 12.53
CA LEU A 117 6.63 10.19 12.04
C LEU A 117 6.72 10.13 10.53
N ARG A 118 6.11 11.09 9.83
CA ARG A 118 6.27 11.23 8.38
C ARG A 118 7.74 11.50 8.01
N ARG A 119 8.38 12.44 8.70
CA ARG A 119 9.80 12.74 8.46
C ARG A 119 10.72 11.54 8.64
N ALA A 120 10.39 10.61 9.55
CA ALA A 120 11.18 9.41 9.78
C ALA A 120 11.17 8.44 8.58
N ILE A 121 10.13 8.47 7.73
CA ILE A 121 9.99 7.57 6.58
C ILE A 121 10.21 8.26 5.24
N ASP A 122 10.45 9.58 5.23
CA ASP A 122 10.53 10.39 4.01
C ASP A 122 11.57 9.89 2.99
N SER A 123 12.69 9.33 3.46
CA SER A 123 13.74 8.79 2.60
C SER A 123 13.36 7.47 1.90
N LEU A 124 12.33 6.78 2.38
CA LEU A 124 11.85 5.51 1.85
C LEU A 124 10.63 5.66 0.95
N VAL A 125 9.88 6.76 1.08
CA VAL A 125 8.54 6.90 0.50
C VAL A 125 8.55 7.79 -0.74
N THR A 126 8.08 7.23 -1.85
CA THR A 126 7.65 8.00 -3.02
C THR A 126 6.13 8.12 -3.03
N VAL A 127 5.60 9.34 -3.12
CA VAL A 127 4.15 9.59 -3.13
C VAL A 127 3.66 9.82 -4.55
N HIS A 128 2.66 9.05 -4.96
CA HIS A 128 1.97 9.15 -6.24
C HIS A 128 0.59 9.75 -6.03
N ARG A 129 0.26 10.80 -6.77
CA ARG A 129 -1.07 11.43 -6.73
C ARG A 129 -1.87 10.96 -7.93
N VAL A 130 -2.90 10.18 -7.65
CA VAL A 130 -3.86 9.70 -8.65
C VAL A 130 -5.00 10.72 -8.73
N PRO A 131 -5.38 11.16 -9.94
CA PRO A 131 -6.42 12.17 -10.14
C PRO A 131 -7.82 11.77 -9.63
#